data_AF-A0A955EDC8-F1
#
_entry.id   AF-A0A955EDC8-F1
#
_cell.length_a   1.000
_cell.length_b   1.000
_cell.length_c   1.000
_cell.angle_alpha   90.00
_cell.angle_beta   90.00
_cell.angle_gamma   90.00
#
_symmetry.space_group_name_H-M   'P 1'
#
loop_
_entity.id
_entity.type
_entity.pdbx_description
1 polymer ?
#
loop_
_entity_poly.entity_id
_entity_poly.type
_entity_poly.pdbx_seq_one_letter_code
_entity_poly.pdbx_strand_id
1 'polypeptide(L)'
;SNDTQVKSLQPFVDKIHSFAPSHKELTNEQIIEKTRYWQNELRNIPYDKQAKYLEQILPEAFALVKEAAGRSLKMWHFDVQLMAGVVLHQGKISEQKTGEGKTITATLPLYLNALTGRGVHLVTPNDYLARHGAGWMGKLYSHLGLTTGVIMQNKAFVYDPAYESAEFKDEYAKHLKEASRKEAYRCDITYGTNSEFGFDYLRDNLAQSEEQVSQVNPNGDYGTHYFAIVDEVDSILIDVARTPLIISSASNDATERYHDASKIVSSLIKDTDYEVDEKFHSATLTDLGVRRVERMLGNNNLYEEDFEMVHLIEQSLVARALYLKDRDYIVKDGRILIIDQFTGRILENNRFSHGLHQSIEAKENVPIQQESKTVASISYQNYFRMYEKLAGMTGTAQTEAEEFHKIYNLDVVVMPTNKPIARKDFNDVVYKTEAAKFRAVADEIVEKHEKGQPVLVGTTSVDKSELLHNLLKRRGVDHEILNAKNHEREALIIAQAGKKGSVTISTNMAGRGVDIILGGDPADPKDQAHIKELGGLHVIGTERHESRRIDNQLRGRS
;
A
#
# COMPACT_ATOMS: atom_id res chain seq x y z
N SER A 1 -29.60 4.91 -10.02
CA SER A 1 -28.72 5.32 -11.14
C SER A 1 -27.62 6.22 -10.60
N ASN A 2 -26.42 6.20 -11.19
CA ASN A 2 -25.32 7.09 -10.83
C ASN A 2 -25.74 8.57 -10.92
N ASP A 3 -26.51 8.95 -11.95
CA ASP A 3 -27.00 10.33 -12.14
C ASP A 3 -27.87 10.83 -10.98
N THR A 4 -28.69 9.94 -10.40
CA THR A 4 -29.51 10.27 -9.22
C THR A 4 -28.63 10.54 -8.02
N GLN A 5 -27.57 9.73 -7.82
CA GLN A 5 -26.62 9.94 -6.74
C GLN A 5 -25.89 11.27 -6.92
N VAL A 6 -25.36 11.57 -8.11
CA VAL A 6 -24.67 12.83 -8.38
C VAL A 6 -25.60 14.03 -8.19
N LYS A 7 -26.85 13.97 -8.69
CA LYS A 7 -27.84 15.06 -8.49
C LYS A 7 -28.18 15.28 -7.01
N SER A 8 -28.16 14.23 -6.19
CA SER A 8 -28.40 14.36 -4.75
C SER A 8 -27.27 15.08 -4.00
N LEU A 9 -26.11 15.26 -4.62
CA LEU A 9 -24.96 15.98 -4.05
C LEU A 9 -25.04 17.49 -4.29
N GLN A 10 -25.80 17.96 -5.28
CA GLN A 10 -25.89 19.38 -5.62
C GLN A 10 -26.34 20.27 -4.44
N PRO A 11 -27.35 19.89 -3.63
CA PRO A 11 -27.75 20.70 -2.48
C PRO A 11 -26.63 20.93 -1.45
N PHE A 12 -25.69 19.99 -1.32
CA PHE A 12 -24.52 20.18 -0.46
C PHE A 12 -23.60 21.25 -1.01
N VAL A 13 -23.32 21.22 -2.33
CA VAL A 13 -22.49 22.22 -3.02
C VAL A 13 -23.08 23.62 -2.89
N ASP A 14 -24.39 23.76 -3.12
CA ASP A 14 -25.09 25.04 -3.01
C ASP A 14 -24.99 25.59 -1.58
N LYS A 15 -25.16 24.71 -0.58
CA LYS A 15 -25.03 25.10 0.83
C LYS A 15 -23.58 25.45 1.21
N ILE A 16 -22.58 24.74 0.70
CA ILE A 16 -21.16 25.09 0.87
C ILE A 16 -20.88 26.50 0.34
N HIS A 17 -21.34 26.80 -0.89
CA HIS A 17 -21.17 28.12 -1.49
C HIS A 17 -21.86 29.24 -0.70
N SER A 18 -22.99 28.94 -0.04
CA SER A 18 -23.71 29.93 0.78
C SER A 18 -22.90 30.49 1.94
N PHE A 19 -21.91 29.74 2.45
CA PHE A 19 -21.04 30.20 3.54
C PHE A 19 -19.83 31.02 3.08
N ALA A 20 -19.49 30.97 1.79
CA ALA A 20 -18.29 31.63 1.24
C ALA A 20 -18.15 33.12 1.58
N PRO A 21 -19.22 33.95 1.55
CA PRO A 21 -19.12 35.36 1.97
C PRO A 21 -18.68 35.52 3.42
N SER A 22 -19.25 34.72 4.33
CA SER A 22 -18.94 34.79 5.77
C SER A 22 -17.54 34.27 6.09
N HIS A 23 -17.08 33.20 5.43
CA HIS A 23 -15.74 32.65 5.65
C HIS A 23 -14.64 33.56 5.09
N LYS A 24 -14.93 34.30 4.00
CA LYS A 24 -13.98 35.25 3.42
C LYS A 24 -13.58 36.37 4.39
N GLU A 25 -14.48 36.75 5.30
CA GLU A 25 -14.23 37.80 6.30
C GLU A 25 -13.44 37.30 7.53
N LEU A 26 -13.30 35.98 7.70
CA LEU A 26 -12.58 35.42 8.85
C LEU A 26 -11.09 35.72 8.80
N THR A 27 -10.47 36.00 9.94
CA THR A 27 -9.01 36.00 10.09
C THR A 27 -8.47 34.57 10.26
N ASN A 28 -7.16 34.39 10.15
CA ASN A 28 -6.54 33.08 10.32
C ASN A 28 -6.75 32.54 11.75
N GLU A 29 -6.72 33.42 12.75
CA GLU A 29 -6.99 33.09 14.15
C GLU A 29 -8.42 32.58 14.31
N GLN A 30 -9.40 33.24 13.68
CA GLN A 30 -10.80 32.84 13.72
C GLN A 30 -11.06 31.50 13.02
N ILE A 31 -10.30 31.17 11.97
CA ILE A 31 -10.35 29.85 11.32
C ILE A 31 -9.95 28.76 12.33
N ILE A 32 -8.84 28.96 13.05
CA ILE A 32 -8.34 28.01 14.05
C ILE A 32 -9.30 27.92 15.25
N GLU A 33 -9.83 29.04 15.72
CA GLU A 33 -10.84 29.08 16.79
C GLU A 33 -12.09 28.28 16.41
N LYS A 34 -12.52 28.36 15.15
CA LYS A 34 -13.67 27.60 14.64
C LYS A 34 -13.40 26.09 14.62
N THR A 35 -12.21 25.66 14.20
CA THR A 35 -11.78 24.26 14.31
C THR A 35 -11.82 23.78 15.77
N ARG A 36 -11.25 24.56 16.70
CA ARG A 36 -11.23 24.22 18.13
C ARG A 36 -12.63 24.18 18.74
N TYR A 37 -13.51 25.07 18.32
CA TYR A 37 -14.92 25.07 18.73
C TYR A 37 -15.60 23.74 18.37
N TRP A 38 -15.49 23.29 17.11
CA TRP A 38 -16.08 22.01 16.70
C TRP A 38 -15.44 20.79 17.38
N GLN A 39 -14.12 20.80 17.61
CA GLN A 39 -13.45 19.75 18.37
C GLN A 39 -13.99 19.65 19.80
N ASN A 40 -14.20 20.79 20.47
CA ASN A 40 -14.77 20.83 21.82
C ASN A 40 -16.23 20.36 21.86
N GLU A 41 -17.05 20.75 20.89
CA GLU A 41 -18.43 20.26 20.78
C GLU A 41 -18.46 18.73 20.58
N LEU A 42 -17.64 18.21 19.67
CA LEU A 42 -17.57 16.77 19.39
C LEU A 42 -17.11 15.94 20.59
N ARG A 43 -16.16 16.45 21.39
CA ARG A 43 -15.73 15.79 22.64
C ARG A 43 -16.87 15.59 23.65
N ASN A 44 -17.87 16.48 23.63
CA ASN A 44 -19.04 16.39 24.51
C ASN A 44 -20.18 15.54 23.93
N ILE A 45 -20.07 15.11 22.67
CA ILE A 45 -21.08 14.30 21.97
C ILE A 45 -20.67 12.81 22.03
N PRO A 46 -21.55 11.90 22.46
CA PRO A 46 -21.31 10.47 22.42
C PRO A 46 -20.96 9.95 21.02
N TYR A 47 -20.06 8.96 20.92
CA TYR A 47 -19.54 8.46 19.64
C TYR A 47 -20.63 8.04 18.64
N ASP A 48 -21.70 7.42 19.10
CA ASP A 48 -22.85 7.01 18.26
C ASP A 48 -23.62 8.19 17.63
N LYS A 49 -23.46 9.40 18.19
CA LYS A 49 -24.12 10.63 17.73
C LYS A 49 -23.19 11.58 16.99
N GLN A 50 -21.88 11.38 17.06
CA GLN A 50 -20.91 12.24 16.38
C GLN A 50 -21.13 12.24 14.85
N ALA A 51 -21.46 11.10 14.25
CA ALA A 51 -21.73 11.00 12.81
C ALA A 51 -22.82 11.99 12.36
N LYS A 52 -23.93 12.07 13.10
CA LYS A 52 -25.04 12.99 12.81
C LYS A 52 -24.63 14.46 12.96
N TYR A 53 -23.74 14.76 13.90
CA TYR A 53 -23.21 16.13 14.06
C TYR A 53 -22.28 16.49 12.90
N LEU A 54 -21.39 15.58 12.49
CA LEU A 54 -20.52 15.78 11.32
C LEU A 54 -21.33 16.08 10.05
N GLU A 55 -22.43 15.36 9.82
CA GLU A 55 -23.34 15.64 8.69
C GLU A 55 -23.95 17.05 8.74
N GLN A 56 -24.25 17.57 9.93
CA GLN A 56 -24.83 18.90 10.11
C GLN A 56 -23.82 20.01 9.79
N ILE A 57 -22.58 19.86 10.28
CA ILE A 57 -21.52 20.86 10.08
C ILE A 57 -20.80 20.71 8.74
N LEU A 58 -20.96 19.59 8.03
CA LEU A 58 -20.24 19.27 6.79
C LEU A 58 -20.20 20.42 5.79
N PRO A 59 -21.32 21.08 5.43
CA PRO A 59 -21.28 22.16 4.44
C PRO A 59 -20.44 23.37 4.89
N GLU A 60 -20.51 23.70 6.18
CA GLU A 60 -19.77 24.83 6.75
C GLU A 60 -18.28 24.49 6.92
N ALA A 61 -17.97 23.27 7.34
CA ALA A 61 -16.60 22.75 7.44
C ALA A 61 -15.93 22.69 6.06
N PHE A 62 -16.63 22.21 5.03
CA PHE A 62 -16.09 22.16 3.67
C PHE A 62 -15.86 23.56 3.08
N ALA A 63 -16.73 24.52 3.37
CA ALA A 63 -16.52 25.91 2.99
C ALA A 63 -15.29 26.52 3.68
N LEU A 64 -15.06 26.21 4.96
CA LEU A 64 -13.87 26.64 5.70
C LEU A 64 -12.58 26.05 5.08
N VAL A 65 -12.58 24.75 4.76
CA VAL A 65 -11.43 24.08 4.11
C VAL A 65 -11.16 24.69 2.73
N LYS A 66 -12.20 24.97 1.93
CA LYS A 66 -12.08 25.60 0.62
C LYS A 66 -11.45 27.00 0.71
N GLU A 67 -11.90 27.82 1.67
CA GLU A 67 -11.32 29.15 1.92
C GLU A 67 -9.85 29.03 2.39
N ALA A 68 -9.56 28.13 3.31
CA ALA A 68 -8.20 27.88 3.80
C ALA A 68 -7.26 27.41 2.67
N ALA A 69 -7.73 26.56 1.75
CA ALA A 69 -6.96 26.12 0.59
C ALA A 69 -6.66 27.28 -0.37
N GLY A 70 -7.65 28.15 -0.63
CA GLY A 70 -7.48 29.35 -1.43
C GLY A 70 -6.42 30.30 -0.86
N ARG A 71 -6.36 30.43 0.47
CA ARG A 71 -5.39 31.29 1.16
C ARG A 71 -3.99 30.69 1.19
N SER A 72 -3.88 29.43 1.61
CA SER A 72 -2.61 28.76 1.92
C SER A 72 -1.93 28.13 0.69
N LEU A 73 -2.70 27.48 -0.18
CA LEU A 73 -2.22 26.75 -1.37
C LEU A 73 -2.43 27.52 -2.67
N LYS A 74 -3.25 28.59 -2.66
CA LYS A 74 -3.69 29.31 -3.88
C LYS A 74 -4.49 28.41 -4.84
N MET A 75 -5.14 27.38 -4.30
CA MET A 75 -5.98 26.44 -5.02
C MET A 75 -7.38 26.47 -4.43
N TRP A 76 -8.39 26.44 -5.29
CA TRP A 76 -9.80 26.42 -4.88
C TRP A 76 -10.44 25.12 -5.32
N HIS A 77 -11.19 24.48 -4.42
CA HIS A 77 -11.93 23.27 -4.78
C HIS A 77 -13.00 23.59 -5.83
N PHE A 78 -13.02 22.81 -6.92
CA PHE A 78 -14.10 22.81 -7.90
C PHE A 78 -15.35 22.11 -7.35
N ASP A 79 -16.50 22.38 -7.94
CA ASP A 79 -17.77 21.79 -7.49
C ASP A 79 -17.76 20.26 -7.54
N VAL A 80 -17.14 19.68 -8.57
CA VAL A 80 -16.97 18.23 -8.70
C VAL A 80 -16.11 17.64 -7.57
N GLN A 81 -15.12 18.39 -7.08
CA GLN A 81 -14.27 18.00 -5.96
C GLN A 81 -15.04 18.12 -4.63
N LEU A 82 -15.89 19.13 -4.47
CA LEU A 82 -16.78 19.25 -3.31
C LEU A 82 -17.75 18.06 -3.26
N MET A 83 -18.38 17.70 -4.38
CA MET A 83 -19.24 16.52 -4.48
C MET A 83 -18.49 15.23 -4.13
N ALA A 84 -17.29 15.06 -4.69
CA ALA A 84 -16.44 13.91 -4.41
C ALA A 84 -16.05 13.82 -2.93
N GLY A 85 -15.75 14.95 -2.28
CA GLY A 85 -15.48 15.02 -0.84
C GLY A 85 -16.67 14.53 0.00
N VAL A 86 -17.91 14.85 -0.40
CA VAL A 86 -19.11 14.34 0.27
C VAL A 86 -19.23 12.82 0.11
N VAL A 87 -18.99 12.29 -1.09
CA VAL A 87 -18.99 10.84 -1.35
C VAL A 87 -17.96 10.11 -0.46
N LEU A 88 -16.74 10.66 -0.35
CA LEU A 88 -15.71 10.10 0.52
C LEU A 88 -16.13 10.14 2.00
N HIS A 89 -16.74 11.24 2.46
CA HIS A 89 -17.24 11.33 3.84
C HIS A 89 -18.34 10.30 4.13
N GLN A 90 -19.16 9.94 3.13
CA GLN A 90 -20.22 8.94 3.22
C GLN A 90 -19.70 7.48 3.27
N GLY A 91 -18.38 7.25 3.20
CA GLY A 91 -17.82 5.90 3.23
C GLY A 91 -17.99 5.17 1.90
N LYS A 92 -17.80 5.87 0.78
CA LYS A 92 -17.94 5.34 -0.58
C LYS A 92 -16.66 5.55 -1.40
N ILE A 93 -16.61 4.91 -2.56
CA ILE A 93 -15.56 5.14 -3.55
C ILE A 93 -15.99 6.27 -4.49
N SER A 94 -15.18 7.31 -4.56
CA SER A 94 -15.31 8.38 -5.55
C SER A 94 -14.43 8.10 -6.75
N GLU A 95 -15.04 7.74 -7.89
CA GLU A 95 -14.31 7.62 -9.15
C GLU A 95 -14.11 9.01 -9.78
N GLN A 96 -12.90 9.55 -9.62
CA GLN A 96 -12.45 10.84 -10.15
C GLN A 96 -11.33 10.58 -11.15
N LYS A 97 -11.51 11.01 -12.40
CA LYS A 97 -10.50 10.81 -13.46
C LYS A 97 -9.15 11.44 -13.07
N THR A 98 -8.06 10.89 -13.59
CA THR A 98 -6.70 11.41 -13.34
C THR A 98 -6.63 12.88 -13.71
N GLY A 99 -5.96 13.69 -12.89
CA GLY A 99 -5.92 15.15 -13.04
C GLY A 99 -7.13 15.92 -12.49
N GLU A 100 -8.20 15.27 -12.01
CA GLU A 100 -9.33 15.96 -11.36
C GLU A 100 -9.01 16.49 -9.95
N GLY A 101 -7.81 16.22 -9.41
CA GLY A 101 -7.36 16.72 -8.10
C GLY A 101 -7.81 15.87 -6.90
N LYS A 102 -7.65 14.54 -6.98
CA LYS A 102 -7.94 13.59 -5.89
C LYS A 102 -7.31 14.00 -4.56
N THR A 103 -6.05 14.44 -4.59
CA THR A 103 -5.30 14.86 -3.40
C THR A 103 -5.96 16.03 -2.68
N ILE A 104 -6.35 17.09 -3.39
CA ILE A 104 -7.00 18.25 -2.76
C ILE A 104 -8.45 17.91 -2.35
N THR A 105 -9.15 17.07 -3.10
CA THR A 105 -10.49 16.56 -2.75
C THR A 105 -10.48 15.87 -1.38
N ALA A 106 -9.48 15.01 -1.11
CA ALA A 106 -9.41 14.24 0.13
C ALA A 106 -9.28 15.13 1.39
N THR A 107 -8.78 16.35 1.25
CA THR A 107 -8.61 17.27 2.39
C THR A 107 -9.93 17.64 3.06
N LEU A 108 -11.03 17.69 2.30
CA LEU A 108 -12.37 18.02 2.79
C LEU A 108 -12.88 16.99 3.81
N PRO A 109 -13.03 15.69 3.46
CA PRO A 109 -13.45 14.67 4.41
C PRO A 109 -12.40 14.36 5.47
N LEU A 110 -11.09 14.46 5.17
CA LEU A 110 -10.05 14.24 6.20
C LEU A 110 -10.18 15.29 7.31
N TYR A 111 -10.26 16.58 6.97
CA TYR A 111 -10.47 17.64 7.95
C TYR A 111 -11.73 17.39 8.80
N LEU A 112 -12.88 17.19 8.15
CA LEU A 112 -14.16 17.03 8.86
C LEU A 112 -14.14 15.87 9.86
N ASN A 113 -13.62 14.71 9.44
CA ASN A 113 -13.60 13.53 10.32
C ASN A 113 -12.49 13.62 11.39
N ALA A 114 -11.39 14.34 11.11
CA ALA A 114 -10.31 14.55 12.08
C ALA A 114 -10.76 15.40 13.30
N LEU A 115 -11.83 16.20 13.16
CA LEU A 115 -12.41 16.99 14.27
C LEU A 115 -12.83 16.13 15.47
N THR A 116 -13.03 14.82 15.29
CA THR A 116 -13.37 13.88 16.37
C THR A 116 -12.20 13.57 17.31
N GLY A 117 -10.95 13.86 16.92
CA GLY A 117 -9.75 13.49 17.67
C GLY A 117 -9.42 11.99 17.65
N ARG A 118 -10.14 11.19 16.85
CA ARG A 118 -9.96 9.73 16.76
C ARG A 118 -8.93 9.31 15.71
N GLY A 119 -8.26 10.28 15.08
CA GLY A 119 -7.26 10.09 14.02
C GLY A 119 -7.91 9.66 12.70
N VAL A 120 -7.39 10.17 11.59
CA VAL A 120 -7.83 9.74 10.25
C VAL A 120 -6.61 9.39 9.40
N HIS A 121 -6.74 8.34 8.58
CA HIS A 121 -5.64 7.83 7.77
C HIS A 121 -5.86 8.11 6.29
N LEU A 122 -4.87 8.70 5.61
CA LEU A 122 -4.80 8.69 4.15
C LEU A 122 -3.78 7.64 3.71
N VAL A 123 -4.28 6.63 3.02
CA VAL A 123 -3.49 5.49 2.56
C VAL A 123 -3.11 5.71 1.11
N THR A 124 -1.83 5.62 0.80
CA THR A 124 -1.29 5.81 -0.55
C THR A 124 -0.51 4.57 -1.02
N PRO A 125 -0.26 4.40 -2.33
CA PRO A 125 0.44 3.22 -2.84
C PRO A 125 1.94 3.13 -2.51
N ASN A 126 2.60 4.24 -2.17
CA ASN A 126 4.05 4.26 -1.91
C ASN A 126 4.47 5.45 -1.04
N ASP A 127 5.64 5.33 -0.43
CA ASP A 127 6.18 6.30 0.51
C ASP A 127 6.40 7.70 -0.08
N TYR A 128 6.73 7.80 -1.37
CA TYR A 128 6.88 9.10 -2.03
C TYR A 128 5.54 9.85 -2.06
N LEU A 129 4.44 9.19 -2.44
CA LEU A 129 3.12 9.82 -2.47
C LEU A 129 2.61 10.19 -1.08
N ALA A 130 2.86 9.34 -0.07
CA ALA A 130 2.54 9.64 1.32
C ALA A 130 3.26 10.92 1.78
N ARG A 131 4.58 10.98 1.57
CA ARG A 131 5.43 12.11 1.95
C ARG A 131 5.06 13.39 1.18
N HIS A 132 4.97 13.30 -0.13
CA HIS A 132 4.63 14.42 -1.01
C HIS A 132 3.24 14.97 -0.66
N GLY A 133 2.23 14.10 -0.52
CA GLY A 133 0.86 14.49 -0.18
C GLY A 133 0.77 15.17 1.19
N ALA A 134 1.42 14.62 2.21
CA ALA A 134 1.44 15.20 3.55
C ALA A 134 2.23 16.51 3.62
N GLY A 135 3.35 16.62 2.91
CA GLY A 135 4.11 17.86 2.81
C GLY A 135 3.33 18.96 2.10
N TRP A 136 2.65 18.61 1.01
CA TRP A 136 1.86 19.55 0.23
C TRP A 136 0.59 20.00 0.96
N MET A 137 -0.24 19.07 1.44
CA MET A 137 -1.49 19.36 2.14
C MET A 137 -1.29 19.74 3.62
N GLY A 138 -0.14 19.44 4.21
CA GLY A 138 0.20 19.79 5.59
C GLY A 138 0.13 21.29 5.85
N LYS A 139 0.48 22.11 4.85
CA LYS A 139 0.32 23.57 4.91
C LYS A 139 -1.15 23.98 5.11
N LEU A 140 -2.08 23.30 4.44
CA LEU A 140 -3.52 23.54 4.59
C LEU A 140 -4.00 23.09 5.97
N TYR A 141 -3.63 21.89 6.42
CA TYR A 141 -4.05 21.37 7.72
C TYR A 141 -3.52 22.22 8.87
N SER A 142 -2.26 22.64 8.81
CA SER A 142 -1.66 23.57 9.77
C SER A 142 -2.39 24.92 9.79
N HIS A 143 -2.79 25.45 8.62
CA HIS A 143 -3.59 26.68 8.53
C HIS A 143 -5.00 26.53 9.15
N LEU A 144 -5.55 25.31 9.13
CA LEU A 144 -6.82 24.96 9.78
C LEU A 144 -6.65 24.63 11.28
N GLY A 145 -5.42 24.58 11.79
CA GLY A 145 -5.11 24.26 13.19
C GLY A 145 -5.02 22.76 13.49
N LEU A 146 -4.87 21.90 12.47
CA LEU A 146 -4.66 20.46 12.62
C LEU A 146 -3.20 20.06 12.41
N THR A 147 -2.85 18.91 12.95
CA THR A 147 -1.52 18.27 12.83
C THR A 147 -1.52 17.20 11.75
N THR A 148 -0.36 16.94 11.14
CA THR A 148 -0.21 15.96 10.06
C THR A 148 1.04 15.11 10.27
N GLY A 149 0.84 13.79 10.34
CA GLY A 149 1.89 12.79 10.45
C GLY A 149 2.09 12.03 9.14
N VAL A 150 3.27 11.44 8.96
CA VAL A 150 3.62 10.56 7.84
C VAL A 150 4.32 9.33 8.36
N ILE A 151 3.87 8.15 7.95
CA ILE A 151 4.54 6.88 8.18
C ILE A 151 5.16 6.40 6.86
N MET A 152 6.45 6.11 6.91
CA MET A 152 7.24 5.54 5.82
C MET A 152 7.96 4.28 6.28
N GLN A 153 8.55 3.54 5.34
CA GLN A 153 9.40 2.41 5.69
C GLN A 153 10.55 2.88 6.60
N ASN A 154 10.64 2.31 7.81
CA ASN A 154 11.65 2.58 8.84
C ASN A 154 11.70 4.01 9.42
N LYS A 155 10.93 4.98 8.91
CA LYS A 155 10.90 6.36 9.40
C LYS A 155 9.49 6.88 9.57
N ALA A 156 9.33 7.90 10.41
CA ALA A 156 8.10 8.66 10.52
C ALA A 156 8.41 10.15 10.67
N PHE A 157 7.45 10.98 10.27
CA PHE A 157 7.60 12.43 10.25
C PHE A 157 6.33 13.12 10.72
N VAL A 158 6.47 14.34 11.21
CA VAL A 158 5.37 15.27 11.48
C VAL A 158 5.62 16.56 10.70
N TYR A 159 4.58 17.11 10.10
CA TYR A 159 4.63 18.39 9.42
C TYR A 159 4.78 19.53 10.44
N ASP A 160 5.84 20.32 10.31
CA ASP A 160 6.12 21.51 11.12
C ASP A 160 6.48 22.69 10.20
N PRO A 161 5.61 23.72 10.08
CA PRO A 161 5.84 24.85 9.20
C PRO A 161 7.08 25.69 9.58
N ALA A 162 7.59 25.56 10.82
CA ALA A 162 8.78 26.28 11.27
C ALA A 162 10.08 25.49 11.01
N TYR A 163 9.99 24.23 10.59
CA TYR A 163 11.13 23.38 10.31
C TYR A 163 11.50 23.42 8.82
N GLU A 164 12.79 23.45 8.50
CA GLU A 164 13.29 23.29 7.14
C GLU A 164 14.35 22.19 7.10
N SER A 165 14.01 21.08 6.43
CA SER A 165 14.89 19.95 6.18
C SER A 165 15.71 20.15 4.92
N ALA A 166 16.99 19.77 4.99
CA ALA A 166 17.84 19.60 3.81
C ALA A 166 17.86 18.15 3.30
N GLU A 167 17.16 17.21 3.96
CA GLU A 167 17.16 15.78 3.62
C GLU A 167 16.48 15.52 2.27
N PHE A 168 15.45 16.30 1.94
CA PHE A 168 14.63 16.07 0.76
C PHE A 168 14.90 17.09 -0.35
N LYS A 169 15.01 16.60 -1.59
CA LYS A 169 15.09 17.44 -2.79
C LYS A 169 13.73 18.01 -3.22
N ASP A 170 12.66 17.40 -2.72
CA ASP A 170 11.28 17.79 -2.97
C ASP A 170 10.90 19.00 -2.10
N GLU A 171 10.40 20.07 -2.72
CA GLU A 171 9.98 21.29 -2.02
C GLU A 171 8.86 21.02 -1.01
N TYR A 172 7.97 20.08 -1.31
CA TYR A 172 6.83 19.78 -0.45
C TYR A 172 7.26 19.10 0.85
N ALA A 173 8.38 18.38 0.86
CA ALA A 173 8.85 17.63 2.02
C ALA A 173 9.77 18.42 2.95
N LYS A 174 10.10 19.68 2.62
CA LYS A 174 11.02 20.52 3.42
C LYS A 174 10.54 20.72 4.86
N HIS A 175 9.24 20.75 5.10
CA HIS A 175 8.64 20.98 6.42
C HIS A 175 8.36 19.69 7.21
N LEU A 176 8.87 18.55 6.79
CA LEU A 176 8.69 17.28 7.50
C LEU A 176 9.84 17.04 8.48
N LYS A 177 9.52 17.04 9.77
CA LYS A 177 10.45 16.79 10.86
C LYS A 177 10.35 15.33 11.30
N GLU A 178 11.49 14.66 11.41
CA GLU A 178 11.54 13.26 11.87
C GLU A 178 10.94 13.11 13.27
N ALA A 179 10.13 12.07 13.45
CA ALA A 179 9.39 11.77 14.67
C ALA A 179 9.27 10.25 14.85
N SER A 180 8.87 9.81 16.03
CA SER A 180 8.49 8.41 16.26
C SER A 180 7.19 8.08 15.53
N ARG A 181 6.96 6.80 15.21
CA ARG A 181 5.68 6.34 14.63
C ARG A 181 4.50 6.73 15.53
N LYS A 182 4.67 6.60 16.85
CA LYS A 182 3.66 6.96 17.85
C LYS A 182 3.28 8.45 17.81
N GLU A 183 4.26 9.34 17.58
CA GLU A 183 3.99 10.77 17.40
C GLU A 183 3.27 11.06 16.08
N ALA A 184 3.63 10.36 15.00
CA ALA A 184 2.95 10.50 13.72
C ALA A 184 1.49 10.00 13.77
N TYR A 185 1.19 8.88 14.42
CA TYR A 185 -0.20 8.41 14.61
C TYR A 185 -1.04 9.31 15.54
N ARG A 186 -0.40 10.00 16.48
CA ARG A 186 -1.05 11.00 17.36
C ARG A 186 -1.44 12.29 16.65
N CYS A 187 -1.04 12.47 15.40
CA CYS A 187 -1.52 13.58 14.60
C CYS A 187 -3.00 13.40 14.24
N ASP A 188 -3.70 14.52 14.01
CA ASP A 188 -5.11 14.50 13.61
C ASP A 188 -5.32 13.73 12.30
N ILE A 189 -4.33 13.83 11.39
CA ILE A 189 -4.31 13.19 10.08
C ILE A 189 -2.96 12.49 9.88
N THR A 190 -2.99 11.22 9.50
CA THR A 190 -1.77 10.42 9.27
C THR A 190 -1.75 9.91 7.84
N TYR A 191 -0.72 10.27 7.09
CA TYR A 191 -0.45 9.73 5.76
C TYR A 191 0.44 8.50 5.89
N GLY A 192 0.27 7.53 5.01
CA GLY A 192 1.15 6.37 4.97
C GLY A 192 0.82 5.46 3.81
N THR A 193 1.52 4.34 3.76
CA THR A 193 1.24 3.29 2.78
C THR A 193 0.39 2.19 3.39
N ASN A 194 -0.34 1.49 2.54
CA ASN A 194 -1.13 0.33 2.94
C ASN A 194 -0.28 -0.71 3.68
N SER A 195 0.96 -0.94 3.23
CA SER A 195 1.88 -1.87 3.88
C SER A 195 2.29 -1.39 5.26
N GLU A 196 2.67 -0.13 5.42
CA GLU A 196 3.14 0.37 6.71
C GLU A 196 2.05 0.39 7.78
N PHE A 197 0.83 0.80 7.42
CA PHE A 197 -0.32 0.74 8.32
C PHE A 197 -0.63 -0.69 8.78
N GLY A 198 -0.62 -1.67 7.86
CA GLY A 198 -0.88 -3.06 8.19
C GLY A 198 0.28 -3.71 8.96
N PHE A 199 1.54 -3.38 8.66
CA PHE A 199 2.69 -3.88 9.41
C PHE A 199 2.76 -3.30 10.82
N ASP A 200 2.40 -2.04 11.02
CA ASP A 200 2.28 -1.47 12.37
C ASP A 200 1.21 -2.18 13.17
N TYR A 201 0.06 -2.48 12.57
CA TYR A 201 -0.97 -3.30 13.22
C TYR A 201 -0.43 -4.67 13.63
N LEU A 202 0.28 -5.37 12.74
CA LEU A 202 0.88 -6.66 13.07
C LEU A 202 1.93 -6.55 14.19
N ARG A 203 2.78 -5.52 14.16
CA ARG A 203 3.79 -5.25 15.20
C ARG A 203 3.16 -4.90 16.54
N ASP A 204 2.09 -4.12 16.55
CA ASP A 204 1.38 -3.73 17.76
C ASP A 204 0.73 -4.95 18.44
N ASN A 205 0.30 -5.95 17.68
CA ASN A 205 -0.19 -7.23 18.23
C ASN A 205 0.93 -8.19 18.71
N LEU A 206 2.19 -7.86 18.45
CA LEU A 206 3.37 -8.56 18.97
C LEU A 206 4.06 -7.80 20.11
N ALA A 207 3.57 -6.60 20.44
CA ALA A 207 4.10 -5.79 21.52
C ALA A 207 3.93 -6.48 22.88
N GLN A 208 4.94 -6.34 23.75
CA GLN A 208 4.90 -6.91 25.10
C GLN A 208 4.29 -5.95 26.13
N SER A 209 4.17 -4.67 25.79
CA SER A 209 3.57 -3.65 26.65
C SER A 209 2.86 -2.56 25.83
N GLU A 210 1.92 -1.85 26.44
CA GLU A 210 1.15 -0.77 25.80
C GLU A 210 2.02 0.41 25.35
N GLU A 211 3.16 0.64 26.01
CA GLU A 211 4.09 1.71 25.63
C GLU A 211 4.71 1.47 24.24
N GLN A 212 4.84 0.21 23.83
CA GLN A 212 5.41 -0.19 22.54
C GLN A 212 4.43 -0.06 21.38
N VAL A 213 3.13 0.05 21.66
CA VAL A 213 2.09 0.21 20.64
C VAL A 213 2.25 1.57 19.93
N SER A 214 2.28 1.52 18.61
CA SER A 214 2.50 2.67 17.74
C SER A 214 1.19 3.32 17.29
N GLN A 215 0.16 2.53 16.95
CA GLN A 215 -1.13 3.02 16.45
C GLN A 215 -1.99 3.58 17.59
N VAL A 216 -1.68 4.83 17.96
CA VAL A 216 -2.37 5.58 19.02
C VAL A 216 -2.92 6.88 18.45
N ASN A 217 -4.22 7.09 18.62
CA ASN A 217 -4.91 8.27 18.10
C ASN A 217 -4.64 9.54 18.95
N PRO A 218 -5.06 10.74 18.49
CA PRO A 218 -4.89 11.99 19.24
C PRO A 218 -5.52 12.01 20.64
N ASN A 219 -6.60 11.25 20.86
CA ASN A 219 -7.24 11.10 22.18
C ASN A 219 -6.47 10.16 23.13
N GLY A 220 -5.48 9.42 22.62
CA GLY A 220 -4.68 8.46 23.37
C GLY A 220 -5.19 7.02 23.32
N ASP A 221 -6.28 6.74 22.58
CA ASP A 221 -6.79 5.39 22.42
C ASP A 221 -5.90 4.62 21.42
N TYR A 222 -5.60 3.37 21.73
CA TYR A 222 -4.88 2.45 20.86
C TYR A 222 -5.80 1.36 20.29
N GLY A 223 -5.40 0.74 19.17
CA GLY A 223 -6.18 -0.33 18.53
C GLY A 223 -7.48 0.14 17.83
N THR A 224 -7.69 1.45 17.74
CA THR A 224 -8.86 2.03 17.06
C THR A 224 -8.54 2.36 15.60
N HIS A 225 -9.44 1.95 14.70
CA HIS A 225 -9.36 2.25 13.27
C HIS A 225 -10.61 3.06 12.90
N TYR A 226 -10.52 4.38 12.93
CA TYR A 226 -11.70 5.23 12.79
C TYR A 226 -12.09 5.47 11.32
N PHE A 227 -11.29 6.24 10.59
CA PHE A 227 -11.58 6.61 9.20
C PHE A 227 -10.35 6.49 8.33
N ALA A 228 -10.46 5.74 7.23
CA ALA A 228 -9.43 5.67 6.19
C ALA A 228 -9.99 6.09 4.84
N ILE A 229 -9.21 6.90 4.13
CA ILE A 229 -9.38 7.11 2.69
C ILE A 229 -8.23 6.39 2.00
N VAL A 230 -8.56 5.49 1.07
CA VAL A 230 -7.59 4.76 0.26
C VAL A 230 -7.45 5.44 -1.09
N ASP A 231 -6.30 6.07 -1.34
CA ASP A 231 -5.94 6.58 -2.66
C ASP A 231 -5.54 5.42 -3.58
N GLU A 232 -5.86 5.54 -4.87
CA GLU A 232 -5.73 4.46 -5.86
C GLU A 232 -6.34 3.14 -5.33
N VAL A 233 -7.56 3.24 -4.82
CA VAL A 233 -8.25 2.16 -4.08
C VAL A 233 -8.33 0.83 -4.83
N ASP A 234 -8.44 0.87 -6.15
CA ASP A 234 -8.44 -0.32 -7.01
C ASP A 234 -7.07 -1.01 -7.03
N SER A 235 -5.99 -0.24 -6.99
CA SER A 235 -4.67 -0.85 -6.84
C SER A 235 -4.50 -1.52 -5.48
N ILE A 236 -4.92 -0.85 -4.41
CA ILE A 236 -4.59 -1.32 -3.05
C ILE A 236 -5.52 -2.45 -2.64
N LEU A 237 -6.82 -2.28 -2.85
CA LEU A 237 -7.85 -3.21 -2.37
C LEU A 237 -8.16 -4.35 -3.35
N ILE A 238 -7.73 -4.27 -4.61
CA ILE A 238 -7.90 -5.35 -5.60
C ILE A 238 -6.56 -5.96 -5.99
N ASP A 239 -5.64 -5.15 -6.54
CA ASP A 239 -4.40 -5.69 -7.12
C ASP A 239 -3.42 -6.17 -6.04
N VAL A 240 -3.09 -5.30 -5.08
CA VAL A 240 -2.14 -5.60 -3.99
C VAL A 240 -2.75 -6.54 -2.95
N ALA A 241 -4.07 -6.46 -2.75
CA ALA A 241 -4.81 -7.26 -1.78
C ALA A 241 -4.81 -8.79 -2.05
N ARG A 242 -4.28 -9.23 -3.20
CA ARG A 242 -4.11 -10.67 -3.51
C ARG A 242 -3.09 -11.36 -2.63
N THR A 243 -2.15 -10.61 -2.06
CA THR A 243 -1.06 -11.12 -1.22
C THR A 243 -1.23 -10.61 0.21
N PRO A 244 -1.24 -11.49 1.23
CA PRO A 244 -1.33 -11.05 2.61
C PRO A 244 -0.05 -10.35 3.08
N LEU A 245 -0.18 -9.55 4.12
CA LEU A 245 0.94 -9.02 4.90
C LEU A 245 1.43 -10.10 5.84
N ILE A 246 2.74 -10.33 5.86
CA ILE A 246 3.39 -11.39 6.64
C ILE A 246 4.63 -10.81 7.33
N ILE A 247 4.70 -10.94 8.66
CA ILE A 247 5.95 -10.77 9.40
C ILE A 247 6.57 -12.15 9.57
N SER A 248 7.75 -12.33 8.99
CA SER A 248 8.56 -13.53 9.17
C SER A 248 9.77 -13.21 10.04
N SER A 249 10.10 -14.10 10.96
CA SER A 249 11.38 -14.09 11.66
C SER A 249 12.25 -15.21 11.12
N ALA A 250 13.55 -14.94 10.96
CA ALA A 250 14.51 -16.02 10.77
C ALA A 250 14.45 -16.92 12.02
N SER A 251 14.32 -18.23 11.85
CA SER A 251 14.54 -19.16 12.95
C SER A 251 16.01 -19.07 13.33
N ASN A 252 16.31 -18.55 14.52
CA ASN A 252 17.66 -18.54 15.09
C ASN A 252 18.08 -19.92 15.62
N ASP A 253 17.25 -20.96 15.40
CA ASP A 253 17.57 -22.34 15.77
C ASP A 253 18.99 -22.65 15.30
N ALA A 254 19.88 -22.89 16.27
CA ALA A 254 21.24 -23.26 15.95
C ALA A 254 21.18 -24.57 15.16
N THR A 255 21.65 -24.57 13.91
CA THR A 255 21.75 -25.76 13.05
C THR A 255 22.37 -26.95 13.80
N GLU A 256 23.29 -26.67 14.73
CA GLU A 256 23.90 -27.65 15.63
C GLU A 256 22.89 -28.38 16.54
N ARG A 257 21.89 -27.68 17.09
CA ARG A 257 20.88 -28.28 17.98
C ARG A 257 20.03 -29.35 17.28
N TYR A 258 19.68 -29.16 16.01
CA TYR A 258 19.00 -30.20 15.21
C TYR A 258 19.88 -31.45 15.04
N HIS A 259 21.18 -31.26 14.82
CA HIS A 259 22.12 -32.39 14.75
C HIS A 259 22.27 -33.10 16.09
N ASP A 260 22.30 -32.36 17.21
CA ASP A 260 22.41 -32.95 18.54
C ASP A 260 21.14 -33.73 18.92
N ALA A 261 19.96 -33.17 18.66
CA ALA A 261 18.69 -33.88 18.83
C ALA A 261 18.64 -35.17 17.97
N SER A 262 19.05 -35.10 16.71
CA SER A 262 19.16 -36.27 15.82
C SER A 262 20.12 -37.34 16.35
N LYS A 263 21.29 -36.95 16.86
CA LYS A 263 22.25 -37.86 17.51
C LYS A 263 21.67 -38.52 18.75
N ILE A 264 21.01 -37.75 19.63
CA ILE A 264 20.37 -38.28 20.85
C ILE A 264 19.34 -39.32 20.47
N VAL A 265 18.40 -38.96 19.60
CA VAL A 265 17.32 -39.82 19.12
C VAL A 265 17.85 -41.06 18.41
N SER A 266 19.00 -41.00 17.74
CA SER A 266 19.62 -42.16 17.09
C SER A 266 20.02 -43.28 18.06
N SER A 267 20.25 -42.94 19.33
CA SER A 267 20.64 -43.87 20.39
C SER A 267 19.46 -44.50 21.16
N LEU A 268 18.25 -43.99 20.94
CA LEU A 268 17.03 -44.45 21.61
C LEU A 268 16.44 -45.70 20.93
N ILE A 269 15.82 -46.56 21.74
CA ILE A 269 15.27 -47.85 21.33
C ILE A 269 13.74 -47.78 21.30
N LYS A 270 13.14 -48.18 20.17
CA LYS A 270 11.69 -48.26 19.99
C LYS A 270 11.09 -49.24 21.00
N ASP A 271 9.91 -48.93 21.53
CA ASP A 271 9.16 -49.73 22.52
C ASP A 271 9.85 -49.84 23.90
N THR A 272 10.93 -49.08 24.13
CA THR A 272 11.60 -48.96 25.44
C THR A 272 11.76 -47.50 25.82
N ASP A 273 12.45 -46.73 24.98
CA ASP A 273 12.71 -45.31 25.22
C ASP A 273 11.63 -44.41 24.60
N TYR A 274 10.90 -44.90 23.59
CA TYR A 274 9.81 -44.17 22.97
C TYR A 274 8.77 -45.11 22.36
N GLU A 275 7.56 -44.59 22.25
CA GLU A 275 6.42 -45.24 21.63
C GLU A 275 6.05 -44.52 20.33
N VAL A 276 5.53 -45.28 19.36
CA VAL A 276 5.15 -44.77 18.04
C VAL A 276 3.69 -45.12 17.81
N ASP A 277 2.87 -44.10 17.59
CA ASP A 277 1.50 -44.27 17.15
C ASP A 277 1.42 -44.00 15.63
N GLU A 278 1.39 -45.08 14.85
CA GLU A 278 1.30 -45.00 13.39
C GLU A 278 -0.06 -44.45 12.92
N LYS A 279 -1.12 -44.59 13.73
CA LYS A 279 -2.47 -44.13 13.38
C LYS A 279 -2.59 -42.62 13.51
N PHE A 280 -2.00 -42.05 14.57
CA PHE A 280 -1.97 -40.59 14.79
C PHE A 280 -0.71 -39.93 14.25
N HIS A 281 0.20 -40.72 13.67
CA HIS A 281 1.46 -40.24 13.09
C HIS A 281 2.28 -39.43 14.09
N SER A 282 2.34 -39.91 15.34
CA SER A 282 3.06 -39.29 16.45
C SER A 282 4.06 -40.25 17.07
N ALA A 283 5.13 -39.71 17.64
CA ALA A 283 6.10 -40.49 18.42
C ALA A 283 6.39 -39.72 19.72
N THR A 284 6.37 -40.42 20.85
CA THR A 284 6.49 -39.82 22.19
C THR A 284 7.48 -40.60 23.04
N LEU A 285 8.29 -39.89 23.85
CA LEU A 285 9.22 -40.51 24.78
C LEU A 285 8.47 -41.21 25.93
N THR A 286 9.00 -42.34 26.38
CA THR A 286 8.56 -42.97 27.64
C THR A 286 9.30 -42.33 28.83
N ASP A 287 8.85 -42.60 30.06
CA ASP A 287 9.57 -42.18 31.29
C ASP A 287 11.04 -42.67 31.34
N LEU A 288 11.34 -43.76 30.64
CA LEU A 288 12.68 -44.31 30.51
C LEU A 288 13.50 -43.51 29.49
N GLY A 289 12.89 -43.18 28.35
CA GLY A 289 13.48 -42.32 27.32
C GLY A 289 13.78 -40.92 27.83
N VAL A 290 12.86 -40.30 28.57
CA VAL A 290 13.06 -38.96 29.17
C VAL A 290 14.32 -38.97 30.05
N ARG A 291 14.43 -39.91 30.99
CA ARG A 291 15.61 -40.02 31.86
C ARG A 291 16.91 -40.28 31.12
N ARG A 292 16.84 -41.01 30.00
CA ARG A 292 18.01 -41.29 29.15
C ARG A 292 18.46 -40.03 28.41
N VAL A 293 17.52 -39.28 27.86
CA VAL A 293 17.75 -37.99 27.20
C VAL A 293 18.33 -36.97 28.17
N GLU A 294 17.74 -36.83 29.37
CA GLU A 294 18.23 -35.93 30.44
C GLU A 294 19.69 -36.22 30.79
N ARG A 295 20.05 -37.50 30.94
CA ARG A 295 21.44 -37.91 31.21
C ARG A 295 22.39 -37.56 30.07
N MET A 296 21.94 -37.63 28.82
CA MET A 296 22.76 -37.29 27.65
C MET A 296 22.98 -35.79 27.51
N LEU A 297 21.98 -34.99 27.90
CA LEU A 297 22.05 -33.52 27.90
C LEU A 297 22.78 -32.95 29.13
N GLY A 298 22.88 -33.73 30.22
CA GLY A 298 23.47 -33.27 31.48
C GLY A 298 22.52 -32.38 32.30
N ASN A 299 21.22 -32.47 32.03
CA ASN A 299 20.16 -31.67 32.65
C ASN A 299 19.37 -32.51 33.66
N ASN A 300 18.79 -31.86 34.68
CA ASN A 300 18.02 -32.56 35.71
C ASN A 300 16.53 -32.70 35.35
N ASN A 301 16.00 -31.78 34.53
CA ASN A 301 14.62 -31.83 34.08
C ASN A 301 14.48 -31.23 32.68
N LEU A 302 14.23 -32.09 31.68
CA LEU A 302 14.16 -31.68 30.29
C LEU A 302 13.05 -30.65 30.02
N TYR A 303 11.90 -30.81 30.69
CA TYR A 303 10.69 -30.03 30.41
C TYR A 303 10.62 -28.69 31.14
N GLU A 304 11.53 -28.41 32.08
CA GLU A 304 11.60 -27.14 32.80
C GLU A 304 12.77 -26.25 32.34
N GLU A 305 13.84 -26.86 31.81
CA GLU A 305 15.09 -26.16 31.51
C GLU A 305 15.25 -25.79 30.03
N ASP A 306 14.73 -26.59 29.08
CA ASP A 306 14.96 -26.38 27.64
C ASP A 306 13.79 -26.81 26.74
N PHE A 307 12.75 -25.97 26.69
CA PHE A 307 11.56 -26.19 25.85
C PHE A 307 11.87 -26.33 24.36
N GLU A 308 12.92 -25.66 23.88
CA GLU A 308 13.32 -25.74 22.47
C GLU A 308 13.90 -27.14 22.18
N MET A 309 14.79 -27.65 23.04
CA MET A 309 15.35 -28.99 22.88
C MET A 309 14.28 -30.10 22.98
N VAL A 310 13.26 -29.94 23.83
CA VAL A 310 12.10 -30.84 23.88
C VAL A 310 11.46 -30.94 22.50
N HIS A 311 11.08 -29.79 21.91
CA HIS A 311 10.45 -29.73 20.59
C HIS A 311 11.34 -30.37 19.51
N LEU A 312 12.65 -30.08 19.52
CA LEU A 312 13.61 -30.66 18.57
C LEU A 312 13.74 -32.17 18.69
N ILE A 313 13.72 -32.71 19.92
CA ILE A 313 13.77 -34.15 20.16
C ILE A 313 12.48 -34.82 19.68
N GLU A 314 11.32 -34.26 19.97
CA GLU A 314 10.02 -34.77 19.47
C GLU A 314 9.99 -34.80 17.94
N GLN A 315 10.36 -33.70 17.28
CA GLN A 315 10.41 -33.66 15.80
C GLN A 315 11.44 -34.63 15.23
N SER A 316 12.60 -34.80 15.88
CA SER A 316 13.63 -35.76 15.47
C SER A 316 13.17 -37.21 15.65
N LEU A 317 12.39 -37.48 16.70
CA LEU A 317 11.79 -38.79 16.96
C LEU A 317 10.77 -39.13 15.87
N VAL A 318 9.88 -38.19 15.54
CA VAL A 318 8.92 -38.31 14.43
C VAL A 318 9.66 -38.53 13.10
N ALA A 319 10.65 -37.70 12.79
CA ALA A 319 11.46 -37.83 11.57
C ALA A 319 12.14 -39.20 11.44
N ARG A 320 12.62 -39.76 12.57
CA ARG A 320 13.29 -41.07 12.58
C ARG A 320 12.31 -42.23 12.48
N ALA A 321 11.25 -42.20 13.28
CA ALA A 321 10.34 -43.33 13.46
C ALA A 321 9.30 -43.45 12.34
N LEU A 322 8.84 -42.32 11.79
CA LEU A 322 7.64 -42.27 10.96
C LEU A 322 7.90 -41.88 9.50
N TYR A 323 8.97 -41.14 9.22
CA TYR A 323 9.33 -40.70 7.87
C TYR A 323 10.49 -41.53 7.35
N LEU A 324 10.27 -42.34 6.32
CA LEU A 324 11.26 -43.26 5.76
C LEU A 324 11.77 -42.79 4.41
N LYS A 325 13.08 -42.94 4.22
CA LYS A 325 13.75 -42.71 2.94
C LYS A 325 13.20 -43.66 1.87
N ASP A 326 13.03 -43.14 0.66
CA ASP A 326 12.48 -43.82 -0.52
C ASP A 326 10.99 -44.23 -0.39
N ARG A 327 10.31 -43.77 0.68
CA ARG A 327 8.85 -43.90 0.86
C ARG A 327 8.19 -42.53 1.00
N ASP A 328 8.66 -41.74 1.96
CA ASP A 328 8.08 -40.45 2.33
C ASP A 328 8.89 -39.27 1.75
N TYR A 329 10.19 -39.48 1.53
CA TYR A 329 11.10 -38.52 0.92
C TYR A 329 12.27 -39.22 0.22
N ILE A 330 12.96 -38.49 -0.66
CA ILE A 330 14.26 -38.90 -1.23
C ILE A 330 15.33 -37.86 -0.91
N VAL A 331 16.59 -38.30 -0.99
CA VAL A 331 17.74 -37.41 -0.88
C VAL A 331 18.35 -37.23 -2.27
N LYS A 332 18.33 -36.00 -2.80
CA LYS A 332 18.88 -35.67 -4.12
C LYS A 332 19.62 -34.34 -4.08
N ASP A 333 20.82 -34.28 -4.65
CA ASP A 333 21.67 -33.09 -4.69
C ASP A 333 21.87 -32.42 -3.31
N GLY A 334 22.03 -33.24 -2.26
CA GLY A 334 22.19 -32.76 -0.88
C GLY A 334 20.93 -32.13 -0.29
N ARG A 335 19.74 -32.41 -0.84
CA ARG A 335 18.44 -31.88 -0.36
C ARG A 335 17.43 -33.00 -0.16
N ILE A 336 16.50 -32.78 0.76
CA ILE A 336 15.33 -33.64 0.98
C ILE A 336 14.22 -33.21 0.02
N LEU A 337 13.68 -34.15 -0.75
CA LEU A 337 12.53 -33.91 -1.63
C LEU A 337 11.37 -34.81 -1.17
N ILE A 338 10.20 -34.23 -0.98
CA ILE A 338 9.00 -34.94 -0.49
C ILE A 338 8.43 -35.80 -1.61
N ILE A 339 8.02 -37.04 -1.28
CA ILE A 339 7.22 -37.89 -2.17
C ILE A 339 5.76 -37.74 -1.75
N ASP A 340 4.90 -37.40 -2.70
CA ASP A 340 3.44 -37.52 -2.50
C ASP A 340 3.07 -39.00 -2.39
N GLN A 341 2.62 -39.44 -1.21
CA GLN A 341 2.24 -40.84 -0.95
C GLN A 341 1.10 -41.34 -1.85
N PHE A 342 0.25 -40.45 -2.37
CA PHE A 342 -0.87 -40.85 -3.22
C PHE A 342 -0.47 -40.98 -4.70
N THR A 343 0.41 -40.11 -5.18
CA THR A 343 0.75 -40.05 -6.61
C THR A 343 2.16 -40.54 -6.94
N GLY A 344 3.01 -40.74 -5.94
CA GLY A 344 4.44 -41.06 -6.08
C GLY A 344 5.27 -39.92 -6.69
N ARG A 345 4.69 -38.73 -6.87
CA ARG A 345 5.37 -37.59 -7.48
C ARG A 345 6.30 -36.91 -6.48
N ILE A 346 7.43 -36.43 -7.00
CA ILE A 346 8.39 -35.64 -6.24
C ILE A 346 7.88 -34.19 -6.17
N LEU A 347 7.78 -33.66 -4.96
CA LEU A 347 7.34 -32.30 -4.68
C LEU A 347 8.56 -31.42 -4.38
N GLU A 348 9.21 -30.90 -5.41
CA GLU A 348 10.53 -30.25 -5.31
C GLU A 348 10.56 -28.96 -4.47
N ASN A 349 9.42 -28.26 -4.37
CA ASN A 349 9.33 -26.96 -3.68
C ASN A 349 8.61 -27.04 -2.32
N ASN A 350 8.23 -28.25 -1.87
CA ASN A 350 7.52 -28.42 -0.61
C ASN A 350 8.48 -28.83 0.51
N ARG A 351 8.30 -28.24 1.69
CA ARG A 351 8.98 -28.62 2.93
C ARG A 351 7.94 -29.08 3.96
N PHE A 352 8.36 -29.95 4.88
CA PHE A 352 7.53 -30.32 6.02
C PHE A 352 7.53 -29.17 7.04
N SER A 353 6.43 -28.96 7.75
CA SER A 353 6.27 -27.84 8.68
C SER A 353 6.83 -28.15 10.08
N HIS A 354 6.86 -27.13 10.95
CA HIS A 354 7.16 -27.23 12.39
C HIS A 354 8.55 -27.79 12.74
N GLY A 355 9.56 -27.55 11.89
CA GLY A 355 10.92 -28.05 12.13
C GLY A 355 11.15 -29.50 11.69
N LEU A 356 10.11 -30.21 11.24
CA LEU A 356 10.22 -31.62 10.83
C LEU A 356 11.15 -31.80 9.62
N HIS A 357 11.13 -30.86 8.66
CA HIS A 357 11.99 -30.96 7.48
C HIS A 357 13.47 -30.84 7.86
N GLN A 358 13.79 -29.94 8.80
CA GLN A 358 15.12 -29.74 9.35
C GLN A 358 15.56 -30.96 10.16
N SER A 359 14.66 -31.59 10.91
CA SER A 359 14.94 -32.86 11.59
C SER A 359 15.24 -34.00 10.61
N ILE A 360 14.57 -34.06 9.45
CA ILE A 360 14.88 -35.04 8.39
C ILE A 360 16.22 -34.69 7.72
N GLU A 361 16.49 -33.40 7.47
CA GLU A 361 17.79 -32.93 6.97
C GLU A 361 18.92 -33.35 7.92
N ALA A 362 18.74 -33.18 9.23
CA ALA A 362 19.67 -33.60 10.27
C ALA A 362 19.82 -35.13 10.37
N LYS A 363 18.72 -35.89 10.19
CA LYS A 363 18.70 -37.36 10.18
C LYS A 363 19.53 -37.94 9.03
N GLU A 364 19.40 -37.35 7.84
CA GLU A 364 20.12 -37.78 6.64
C GLU A 364 21.50 -37.13 6.49
N ASN A 365 21.89 -36.30 7.46
CA ASN A 365 23.16 -35.58 7.48
C ASN A 365 23.39 -34.70 6.23
N VAL A 366 22.33 -34.02 5.78
CA VAL A 366 22.37 -33.02 4.71
C VAL A 366 22.34 -31.59 5.28
N PRO A 367 22.77 -30.56 4.51
CA PRO A 367 22.74 -29.19 4.98
C PRO A 367 21.33 -28.75 5.39
N ILE A 368 21.17 -28.35 6.65
CA ILE A 368 19.89 -27.85 7.17
C ILE A 368 19.67 -26.42 6.65
N GLN A 369 18.52 -26.21 6.04
CA GLN A 369 18.15 -24.87 5.57
C GLN A 369 17.39 -24.15 6.68
N GLN A 370 17.73 -22.87 6.92
CA GLN A 370 17.01 -22.04 7.88
C GLN A 370 15.56 -21.83 7.45
N GLU A 371 14.62 -21.99 8.38
CA GLU A 371 13.23 -21.65 8.12
C GLU A 371 13.01 -20.16 8.31
N SER A 372 12.20 -19.58 7.44
CA SER A 372 11.51 -18.33 7.76
C SER A 372 10.19 -18.71 8.42
N LYS A 373 10.08 -18.51 9.73
CA LYS A 373 8.84 -18.77 10.46
C LYS A 373 7.92 -17.54 10.33
N THR A 374 6.68 -17.76 9.93
CA THR A 374 5.66 -16.70 9.98
C THR A 374 5.24 -16.46 11.42
N VAL A 375 5.46 -15.24 11.91
CA VAL A 375 5.12 -14.82 13.28
C VAL A 375 3.71 -14.24 13.32
N ALA A 376 3.36 -13.42 12.33
CA ALA A 376 2.04 -12.79 12.23
C ALA A 376 1.66 -12.59 10.77
N SER A 377 0.36 -12.66 10.46
CA SER A 377 -0.14 -12.37 9.12
C SER A 377 -1.56 -11.79 9.14
N ILE A 378 -1.87 -10.93 8.17
CA ILE A 378 -3.22 -10.40 7.94
C ILE A 378 -3.40 -10.11 6.45
N SER A 379 -4.60 -10.35 5.91
CA SER A 379 -4.93 -9.91 4.55
C SER A 379 -5.33 -8.43 4.53
N TYR A 380 -5.09 -7.74 3.42
CA TYR A 380 -5.53 -6.35 3.27
C TYR A 380 -7.05 -6.20 3.42
N GLN A 381 -7.81 -7.18 2.95
CA GLN A 381 -9.27 -7.24 3.11
C GLN A 381 -9.64 -7.16 4.60
N ASN A 382 -9.04 -8.02 5.43
CA ASN A 382 -9.35 -8.05 6.86
C ASN A 382 -8.85 -6.80 7.58
N TYR A 383 -7.66 -6.30 7.22
CA TYR A 383 -7.12 -5.07 7.82
C TYR A 383 -8.02 -3.87 7.56
N PHE A 384 -8.41 -3.60 6.31
CA PHE A 384 -9.24 -2.43 5.99
C PHE A 384 -10.68 -2.54 6.49
N ARG A 385 -11.20 -3.75 6.69
CA ARG A 385 -12.51 -3.97 7.33
C ARG A 385 -12.55 -3.61 8.81
N MET A 386 -11.40 -3.38 9.45
CA MET A 386 -11.34 -2.92 10.84
C MET A 386 -11.72 -1.45 10.97
N TYR A 387 -11.63 -0.65 9.90
CA TYR A 387 -12.00 0.76 9.95
C TYR A 387 -13.50 0.93 10.10
N GLU A 388 -13.94 1.73 11.07
CA GLU A 388 -15.37 2.07 11.26
C GLU A 388 -15.97 2.72 10.03
N LYS A 389 -15.17 3.54 9.34
CA LYS A 389 -15.50 4.11 8.05
C LYS A 389 -14.33 3.97 7.09
N LEU A 390 -14.61 3.38 5.93
CA LEU A 390 -13.66 3.23 4.84
C LEU A 390 -14.19 3.98 3.62
N ALA A 391 -13.31 4.67 2.92
CA ALA A 391 -13.60 5.34 1.66
C ALA A 391 -12.44 5.16 0.70
N GLY A 392 -12.65 5.43 -0.59
CA GLY A 392 -11.59 5.31 -1.58
C GLY A 392 -11.73 6.27 -2.74
N MET A 393 -10.63 6.56 -3.41
CA MET A 393 -10.62 7.38 -4.62
C MET A 393 -9.72 6.75 -5.67
N THR A 394 -10.14 6.84 -6.94
CA THR A 394 -9.37 6.36 -8.10
C THR A 394 -9.99 6.89 -9.39
N GLY A 395 -9.28 6.78 -10.52
CA GLY A 395 -9.85 7.06 -11.84
C GLY A 395 -10.69 5.93 -12.44
N THR A 396 -10.62 4.73 -11.86
CA THR A 396 -11.10 3.51 -12.49
C THR A 396 -11.65 2.47 -11.49
N ALA A 397 -12.79 2.75 -10.85
CA ALA A 397 -13.42 1.84 -9.87
C ALA A 397 -14.69 1.14 -10.39
N GLN A 398 -15.43 1.75 -11.32
CA GLN A 398 -16.77 1.33 -11.72
C GLN A 398 -16.81 -0.09 -12.30
N THR A 399 -15.72 -0.53 -12.93
CA THR A 399 -15.60 -1.89 -13.47
C THR A 399 -15.52 -2.95 -12.37
N GLU A 400 -14.98 -2.59 -11.19
CA GLU A 400 -14.79 -3.49 -10.04
C GLU A 400 -15.81 -3.22 -8.91
N ALA A 401 -16.87 -2.45 -9.20
CA ALA A 401 -17.85 -2.01 -8.18
C ALA A 401 -18.49 -3.19 -7.42
N GLU A 402 -18.73 -4.32 -8.09
CA GLU A 402 -19.28 -5.51 -7.46
C GLU A 402 -18.31 -6.13 -6.43
N GLU A 403 -17.01 -6.15 -6.73
CA GLU A 403 -15.99 -6.67 -5.83
C GLU A 403 -15.83 -5.78 -4.60
N PHE A 404 -15.77 -4.45 -4.79
CA PHE A 404 -15.74 -3.49 -3.69
C PHE A 404 -16.94 -3.61 -2.75
N HIS A 405 -18.14 -3.75 -3.30
CA HIS A 405 -19.34 -3.90 -2.48
C HIS A 405 -19.34 -5.24 -1.72
N LYS A 406 -19.00 -6.36 -2.37
CA LYS A 406 -19.00 -7.68 -1.72
C LYS A 406 -17.95 -7.83 -0.61
N ILE A 407 -16.75 -7.29 -0.80
CA ILE A 407 -15.64 -7.50 0.13
C ILE A 407 -15.61 -6.41 1.22
N TYR A 408 -15.84 -5.16 0.83
CA TYR A 408 -15.64 -3.98 1.68
C TYR A 408 -16.91 -3.20 1.99
N ASN A 409 -18.06 -3.58 1.42
CA ASN A 409 -19.32 -2.82 1.50
C ASN A 409 -19.16 -1.36 1.02
N LEU A 410 -18.35 -1.16 -0.04
CA LEU A 410 -18.09 0.15 -0.63
C LEU A 410 -18.84 0.30 -1.96
N ASP A 411 -19.75 1.27 -2.03
CA ASP A 411 -20.39 1.66 -3.27
C ASP A 411 -19.49 2.60 -4.09
N VAL A 412 -19.51 2.45 -5.42
CA VAL A 412 -18.79 3.33 -6.35
C VAL A 412 -19.71 4.42 -6.89
N VAL A 413 -19.26 5.67 -6.83
CA VAL A 413 -19.93 6.83 -7.45
C VAL A 413 -19.00 7.42 -8.49
N VAL A 414 -19.46 7.47 -9.74
CA VAL A 414 -18.71 8.06 -10.85
C VAL A 414 -18.94 9.56 -10.88
N MET A 415 -17.88 10.32 -10.63
CA MET A 415 -17.97 11.77 -10.62
C MET A 415 -17.88 12.36 -12.03
N PRO A 416 -18.63 13.43 -12.32
CA PRO A 416 -18.44 14.18 -13.55
C PRO A 416 -17.07 14.84 -13.55
N THR A 417 -16.48 15.04 -14.74
CA THR A 417 -15.23 15.79 -14.87
C THR A 417 -15.48 17.29 -14.80
N ASN A 418 -14.54 18.05 -14.23
CA ASN A 418 -14.62 19.51 -14.14
C ASN A 418 -14.69 20.16 -15.53
N LYS A 419 -14.00 19.56 -16.50
CA LYS A 419 -14.02 19.97 -17.90
C LYS A 419 -14.37 18.77 -18.80
N PRO A 420 -15.02 19.00 -19.95
CA PRO A 420 -15.24 17.94 -20.94
C PRO A 420 -13.92 17.29 -21.37
N ILE A 421 -13.90 15.97 -21.47
CA ILE A 421 -12.73 15.22 -21.92
C ILE A 421 -12.53 15.48 -23.42
N ALA A 422 -11.43 16.15 -23.77
CA ALA A 422 -11.06 16.43 -25.16
C ALA A 422 -10.07 15.41 -25.75
N ARG A 423 -9.64 14.42 -24.95
CA ARG A 423 -8.71 13.37 -25.36
C ARG A 423 -9.31 12.52 -26.48
N LYS A 424 -8.49 12.18 -27.48
CA LYS A 424 -8.86 11.31 -28.59
C LYS A 424 -8.33 9.91 -28.34
N ASP A 425 -9.23 8.97 -28.10
CA ASP A 425 -8.90 7.56 -27.94
C ASP A 425 -8.96 6.86 -29.31
N PHE A 426 -7.82 6.48 -29.86
CA PHE A 426 -7.73 5.76 -31.13
C PHE A 426 -8.06 4.27 -30.95
N ASN A 427 -8.47 3.62 -32.04
CA ASN A 427 -8.66 2.17 -32.08
C ASN A 427 -7.32 1.43 -31.99
N ASP A 428 -7.33 0.25 -31.40
CA ASP A 428 -6.16 -0.62 -31.31
C ASP A 428 -5.61 -0.97 -32.70
N VAL A 429 -4.28 -0.94 -32.83
CA VAL A 429 -3.57 -1.41 -34.03
C VAL A 429 -2.93 -2.76 -33.72
N VAL A 430 -3.40 -3.80 -34.42
CA VAL A 430 -2.97 -5.19 -34.17
C VAL A 430 -1.95 -5.62 -35.23
N TYR A 431 -0.77 -6.05 -34.79
CA TYR A 431 0.30 -6.54 -35.64
C TYR A 431 0.42 -8.06 -35.57
N LYS A 432 0.85 -8.69 -36.66
CA LYS A 432 1.06 -10.15 -36.73
C LYS A 432 2.18 -10.64 -35.83
N THR A 433 3.22 -9.84 -35.62
CA THR A 433 4.40 -10.21 -34.82
C THR A 433 4.79 -9.11 -33.85
N GLU A 434 5.37 -9.50 -32.73
CA GLU A 434 5.87 -8.56 -31.71
C GLU A 434 6.97 -7.65 -32.28
N ALA A 435 7.88 -8.20 -33.10
CA ALA A 435 8.93 -7.41 -33.75
C ALA A 435 8.35 -6.32 -34.68
N ALA A 436 7.27 -6.60 -35.42
CA ALA A 436 6.61 -5.61 -36.25
C ALA A 436 5.94 -4.52 -35.39
N LYS A 437 5.25 -4.93 -34.31
CA LYS A 437 4.62 -4.04 -33.34
C LYS A 437 5.63 -3.04 -32.74
N PHE A 438 6.74 -3.52 -32.16
CA PHE A 438 7.71 -2.65 -31.50
C PHE A 438 8.47 -1.75 -32.47
N ARG A 439 8.68 -2.16 -33.73
CA ARG A 439 9.22 -1.25 -34.75
C ARG A 439 8.25 -0.11 -35.04
N ALA A 440 6.97 -0.43 -35.27
CA ALA A 440 5.95 0.58 -35.53
C ALA A 440 5.76 1.54 -34.36
N VAL A 441 5.75 1.03 -33.12
CA VAL A 441 5.74 1.86 -31.90
C VAL A 441 6.94 2.80 -31.86
N ALA A 442 8.15 2.30 -32.13
CA ALA A 442 9.35 3.14 -32.16
C ALA A 442 9.28 4.21 -33.26
N ASP A 443 8.75 3.88 -34.44
CA ASP A 443 8.61 4.83 -35.55
C ASP A 443 7.58 5.93 -35.22
N GLU A 444 6.47 5.57 -34.56
CA GLU A 444 5.48 6.55 -34.07
C GLU A 444 6.07 7.48 -33.00
N ILE A 445 6.84 6.94 -32.04
CA ILE A 445 7.53 7.75 -31.02
C ILE A 445 8.45 8.77 -31.67
N VAL A 446 9.22 8.37 -32.68
CA VAL A 446 10.14 9.27 -33.41
C VAL A 446 9.36 10.38 -34.09
N GLU A 447 8.28 10.04 -34.81
CA GLU A 447 7.43 11.03 -35.50
C GLU A 447 6.87 12.08 -34.52
N LYS A 448 6.42 11.65 -33.33
CA LYS A 448 5.90 12.56 -32.31
C LYS A 448 7.00 13.40 -31.65
N HIS A 449 8.13 12.77 -31.32
CA HIS A 449 9.28 13.42 -30.72
C HIS A 449 9.86 14.51 -31.62
N GLU A 450 10.03 14.24 -32.92
CA GLU A 450 10.52 15.23 -33.91
C GLU A 450 9.59 16.44 -34.04
N LYS A 451 8.27 16.24 -33.89
CA LYS A 451 7.28 17.32 -33.83
C LYS A 451 7.31 18.09 -32.50
N GLY A 452 8.03 17.58 -31.49
CA GLY A 452 8.09 18.12 -30.14
C GLY A 452 6.91 17.71 -29.24
N GLN A 453 6.07 16.77 -29.66
CA GLN A 453 4.95 16.27 -28.86
C GLN A 453 5.49 15.31 -27.78
N PRO A 454 5.17 15.50 -26.48
CA PRO A 454 5.59 14.57 -25.44
C PRO A 454 4.91 13.20 -25.60
N VAL A 455 5.65 12.14 -25.30
CA VAL A 455 5.18 10.75 -25.42
C VAL A 455 5.40 9.98 -24.13
N LEU A 456 4.32 9.37 -23.63
CA LEU A 456 4.36 8.38 -22.56
C LEU A 456 4.06 6.99 -23.14
N VAL A 457 4.95 6.03 -22.90
CA VAL A 457 4.82 4.65 -23.37
C VAL A 457 4.65 3.72 -22.19
N GLY A 458 3.57 2.95 -22.14
CA GLY A 458 3.34 1.92 -21.12
C GLY A 458 3.72 0.53 -21.62
N THR A 459 4.54 -0.19 -20.86
CA THR A 459 4.93 -1.58 -21.10
C THR A 459 4.53 -2.47 -19.89
N THR A 460 4.48 -3.78 -20.09
CA THR A 460 4.10 -4.76 -19.04
C THR A 460 5.29 -5.43 -18.36
N SER A 461 6.51 -5.29 -18.90
CA SER A 461 7.71 -5.90 -18.34
C SER A 461 8.96 -5.08 -18.61
N VAL A 462 9.96 -5.25 -17.74
CA VAL A 462 11.27 -4.58 -17.87
C VAL A 462 11.95 -4.99 -19.17
N ASP A 463 11.86 -6.27 -19.56
CA ASP A 463 12.44 -6.76 -20.82
C ASP A 463 11.89 -6.06 -22.05
N LYS A 464 10.59 -5.73 -22.05
CA LYS A 464 9.94 -5.00 -23.14
C LYS A 464 10.33 -3.53 -23.15
N SER A 465 10.50 -2.92 -21.97
CA SER A 465 11.06 -1.58 -21.84
C SER A 465 12.49 -1.50 -22.39
N GLU A 466 13.32 -2.50 -22.07
CA GLU A 466 14.69 -2.60 -22.60
C GLU A 466 14.72 -2.86 -24.11
N LEU A 467 13.79 -3.67 -24.64
CA LEU A 467 13.65 -3.86 -26.08
C LEU A 467 13.35 -2.53 -26.78
N LEU A 468 12.40 -1.75 -26.26
CA LEU A 468 12.04 -0.45 -26.82
C LEU A 468 13.18 0.57 -26.65
N HIS A 469 13.86 0.59 -25.51
CA HIS A 469 15.05 1.41 -25.26
C HIS A 469 16.10 1.24 -26.36
N ASN A 470 16.44 -0.02 -26.66
CA ASN A 470 17.42 -0.34 -27.69
C ASN A 470 16.98 0.14 -29.08
N LEU A 471 15.69 0.09 -29.39
CA LEU A 471 15.14 0.58 -30.65
C LEU A 471 15.18 2.11 -30.76
N LEU A 472 14.89 2.83 -29.66
CA LEU A 472 14.93 4.30 -29.62
C LEU A 472 16.36 4.83 -29.63
N LYS A 473 17.27 4.20 -28.87
CA LYS A 473 18.69 4.56 -28.82
C LYS A 473 19.36 4.46 -30.21
N ARG A 474 19.02 3.43 -30.99
CA ARG A 474 19.49 3.29 -32.38
C ARG A 474 18.97 4.37 -33.32
N ARG A 475 17.83 4.98 -33.00
CA ARG A 475 17.22 6.08 -33.76
C ARG A 475 17.63 7.47 -33.22
N GLY A 476 18.46 7.53 -32.18
CA GLY A 476 18.93 8.80 -31.61
C GLY A 476 17.87 9.58 -30.83
N VAL A 477 16.84 8.93 -30.31
CA VAL A 477 15.80 9.57 -29.50
C VAL A 477 16.18 9.51 -28.01
N ASP A 478 16.32 10.67 -27.39
CA ASP A 478 16.52 10.79 -25.95
C ASP A 478 15.23 10.43 -25.20
N HIS A 479 15.34 9.57 -24.19
CA HIS A 479 14.20 9.07 -23.44
C HIS A 479 14.59 8.58 -22.04
N GLU A 480 13.60 8.53 -21.15
CA GLU A 480 13.75 8.02 -19.78
C GLU A 480 13.01 6.69 -19.61
N ILE A 481 13.51 5.82 -18.73
CA ILE A 481 12.90 4.51 -18.42
C ILE A 481 12.60 4.43 -16.93
N LEU A 482 11.39 4.00 -16.61
CA LEU A 482 10.88 3.87 -15.25
C LEU A 482 10.47 2.43 -15.02
N ASN A 483 11.07 1.80 -14.01
CA ASN A 483 10.96 0.36 -13.76
C ASN A 483 10.36 0.03 -12.38
N ALA A 484 9.70 0.99 -11.73
CA ALA A 484 9.12 0.86 -10.40
C ALA A 484 10.15 0.45 -9.31
N LYS A 485 11.42 0.83 -9.49
CA LYS A 485 12.51 0.51 -8.53
C LYS A 485 12.82 1.66 -7.59
N ASN A 486 12.75 2.89 -8.07
CA ASN A 486 13.04 4.07 -7.25
C ASN A 486 11.93 5.10 -7.42
N HIS A 487 10.90 5.00 -6.58
CA HIS A 487 9.69 5.80 -6.68
C HIS A 487 9.95 7.31 -6.65
N GLU A 488 10.90 7.78 -5.83
CA GLU A 488 11.20 9.22 -5.75
C GLU A 488 11.85 9.73 -7.04
N ARG A 489 12.90 9.06 -7.54
CA ARG A 489 13.53 9.47 -8.80
C ARG A 489 12.55 9.36 -9.97
N GLU A 490 11.76 8.30 -10.01
CA GLU A 490 10.79 8.07 -11.07
C GLU A 490 9.66 9.11 -11.06
N ALA A 491 9.20 9.50 -9.87
CA ALA A 491 8.21 10.57 -9.72
C ALA A 491 8.73 11.90 -10.25
N LEU A 492 9.97 12.26 -9.93
CA LEU A 492 10.61 13.48 -10.44
C LEU A 492 10.73 13.47 -11.96
N ILE A 493 10.97 12.30 -12.58
CA ILE A 493 11.00 12.17 -14.03
C ILE A 493 9.59 12.29 -14.63
N ILE A 494 8.59 11.61 -14.06
CA ILE A 494 7.20 11.66 -14.54
C ILE A 494 6.61 13.06 -14.46
N ALA A 495 6.89 13.82 -13.40
CA ALA A 495 6.46 15.21 -13.27
C ALA A 495 6.96 16.09 -14.45
N GLN A 496 8.04 15.68 -15.11
CA GLN A 496 8.61 16.36 -16.27
C GLN A 496 8.23 15.73 -17.62
N ALA A 497 7.47 14.63 -17.64
CA ALA A 497 7.10 13.89 -18.85
C ALA A 497 6.15 14.65 -19.79
N GLY A 498 5.61 15.79 -19.34
CA GLY A 498 4.78 16.68 -20.15
C GLY A 498 5.56 17.80 -20.85
N LYS A 499 6.90 17.80 -20.81
CA LYS A 499 7.74 18.81 -21.47
C LYS A 499 7.84 18.59 -22.98
N LYS A 500 8.18 19.64 -23.73
CA LYS A 500 8.31 19.56 -25.19
C LYS A 500 9.33 18.47 -25.57
N GLY A 501 8.91 17.53 -26.41
CA GLY A 501 9.74 16.44 -26.92
C GLY A 501 10.13 15.37 -25.89
N SER A 502 9.63 15.38 -24.66
CA SER A 502 10.00 14.34 -23.69
C SER A 502 9.42 12.98 -24.09
N VAL A 503 10.24 11.94 -23.99
CA VAL A 503 9.81 10.55 -24.19
C VAL A 503 10.07 9.77 -22.90
N THR A 504 9.04 9.12 -22.38
CA THR A 504 9.12 8.37 -21.12
C THR A 504 8.52 6.99 -21.29
N ILE A 505 9.28 5.95 -20.96
CA ILE A 505 8.85 4.56 -20.94
C ILE A 505 8.54 4.18 -19.48
N SER A 506 7.30 3.77 -19.22
CA SER A 506 6.77 3.42 -17.90
C SER A 506 6.39 1.94 -17.87
N THR A 507 7.17 1.15 -17.15
CA THR A 507 6.90 -0.29 -16.93
C THR A 507 5.85 -0.46 -15.85
N ASN A 508 4.76 -1.20 -16.12
CA ASN A 508 3.69 -1.52 -15.16
C ASN A 508 3.16 -0.29 -14.40
N MET A 509 2.90 0.82 -15.12
CA MET A 509 2.43 2.08 -14.53
C MET A 509 3.42 2.72 -13.55
N ALA A 510 4.73 2.53 -13.75
CA ALA A 510 5.78 3.22 -13.00
C ALA A 510 5.55 4.75 -12.95
N GLY A 511 5.76 5.30 -11.75
CA GLY A 511 5.45 6.69 -11.39
C GLY A 511 3.95 7.00 -11.35
N ARG A 512 3.08 6.01 -11.06
CA ARG A 512 1.65 6.22 -10.73
C ARG A 512 1.47 7.26 -9.62
N GLY A 513 0.34 7.97 -9.66
CA GLY A 513 -0.05 8.95 -8.64
C GLY A 513 0.57 10.33 -8.83
N VAL A 514 1.53 10.46 -9.74
CA VAL A 514 2.09 11.74 -10.16
C VAL A 514 1.36 12.22 -11.41
N ASP A 515 0.83 13.45 -11.36
CA ASP A 515 0.16 14.07 -12.50
C ASP A 515 1.19 14.52 -13.55
N ILE A 516 0.88 14.30 -14.84
CA ILE A 516 1.72 14.75 -15.95
C ILE A 516 1.14 16.06 -16.47
N ILE A 517 1.69 17.17 -16.00
CA ILE A 517 1.24 18.51 -16.40
C ILE A 517 1.93 18.89 -17.72
N LEU A 518 1.14 19.31 -18.71
CA LEU A 518 1.68 19.81 -19.97
C LEU A 518 2.54 21.06 -19.72
N GLY A 519 3.79 21.03 -20.19
CA GLY A 519 4.84 22.01 -19.90
C GLY A 519 5.82 21.57 -18.80
N GLY A 520 5.58 20.43 -18.13
CA GLY A 520 6.31 19.97 -16.95
C GLY A 520 5.82 20.61 -15.65
N ASP A 521 6.41 20.23 -14.53
CA ASP A 521 6.09 20.77 -13.21
C ASP A 521 7.27 21.61 -12.65
N PRO A 522 7.11 22.92 -12.36
CA PRO A 522 5.92 23.73 -12.59
C PRO A 522 5.72 24.02 -14.09
N ALA A 523 4.45 24.18 -14.49
CA ALA A 523 4.10 24.39 -15.89
C ALA A 523 4.52 25.77 -16.39
N ASP A 524 5.32 25.81 -17.45
CA ASP A 524 5.52 27.02 -18.25
C ASP A 524 4.28 27.26 -19.13
N PRO A 525 3.56 28.38 -18.98
CA PRO A 525 2.35 28.67 -19.76
C PRO A 525 2.59 28.69 -21.28
N LYS A 526 3.78 29.10 -21.75
CA LYS A 526 4.11 29.15 -23.17
C LYS A 526 4.29 27.75 -23.74
N ASP A 527 5.08 26.92 -23.05
CA ASP A 527 5.29 25.53 -23.46
C ASP A 527 3.99 24.74 -23.37
N GLN A 528 3.19 24.98 -22.32
CA GLN A 528 1.88 24.35 -22.18
C GLN A 528 0.94 24.67 -23.35
N ALA A 529 0.87 25.94 -23.79
CA ALA A 529 0.06 26.33 -24.93
C ALA A 529 0.55 25.65 -26.22
N HIS A 530 1.86 25.66 -26.45
CA HIS A 530 2.47 25.02 -27.61
C HIS A 530 2.23 23.51 -27.66
N ILE A 531 2.37 22.82 -26.53
CA ILE A 531 2.12 21.37 -26.45
C ILE A 531 0.65 21.03 -26.69
N LYS A 532 -0.29 21.89 -26.24
CA LYS A 532 -1.72 21.74 -26.58
C LYS A 532 -1.97 21.86 -28.08
N GLU A 533 -1.28 22.77 -28.77
CA GLU A 533 -1.35 22.89 -30.24
C GLU A 533 -0.80 21.65 -30.96
N LEU A 534 0.23 21.01 -30.39
CA LEU A 534 0.79 19.75 -30.88
C LEU A 534 -0.10 18.51 -30.61
N GLY A 535 -1.20 18.68 -29.88
CA GLY A 535 -2.15 17.61 -29.57
C GLY A 535 -2.07 17.05 -28.15
N GLY A 536 -1.28 17.66 -27.25
CA GLY A 536 -1.14 17.24 -25.86
C GLY A 536 -0.17 16.07 -25.67
N LEU A 537 -0.26 15.39 -24.52
CA LEU A 537 0.53 14.19 -24.24
C LEU A 537 0.06 13.03 -25.12
N HIS A 538 0.97 12.40 -25.85
CA HIS A 538 0.67 11.20 -26.63
C HIS A 538 0.92 9.95 -25.78
N VAL A 539 -0.09 9.11 -25.57
CA VAL A 539 0.04 7.90 -24.75
C VAL A 539 -0.02 6.66 -25.63
N ILE A 540 0.99 5.80 -25.52
CA ILE A 540 1.08 4.53 -26.26
C ILE A 540 1.09 3.38 -25.26
N GLY A 541 0.10 2.48 -25.36
CA GLY A 541 0.17 1.17 -24.70
C GLY A 541 0.81 0.15 -25.64
N THR A 542 1.92 -0.48 -25.25
CA THR A 542 2.57 -1.47 -26.12
C THR A 542 1.80 -2.79 -26.21
N GLU A 543 0.84 -3.01 -25.32
CA GLU A 543 -0.06 -4.16 -25.27
C GLU A 543 -1.22 -3.87 -24.30
N ARG A 544 -2.18 -4.80 -24.24
CA ARG A 544 -3.26 -4.78 -23.26
C ARG A 544 -2.86 -5.55 -22.01
N HIS A 545 -3.28 -5.05 -20.86
CA HIS A 545 -3.17 -5.75 -19.59
C HIS A 545 -4.29 -6.78 -19.43
N GLU A 546 -4.16 -7.67 -18.43
CA GLU A 546 -5.20 -8.64 -18.09
C GLU A 546 -6.52 -7.96 -17.72
N SER A 547 -6.45 -6.78 -17.08
CA SER A 547 -7.61 -5.95 -16.80
C SER A 547 -7.59 -4.67 -17.62
N ARG A 548 -8.71 -4.39 -18.29
CA ARG A 548 -8.96 -3.15 -19.03
C ARG A 548 -8.86 -1.91 -18.15
N ARG A 549 -8.98 -2.06 -16.83
CA ARG A 549 -8.79 -1.01 -15.84
C ARG A 549 -7.40 -0.38 -15.96
N ILE A 550 -6.36 -1.22 -16.04
CA ILE A 550 -4.96 -0.75 -16.11
C ILE A 550 -4.71 -0.02 -17.44
N ASP A 551 -5.27 -0.51 -18.54
CA ASP A 551 -5.22 0.17 -19.84
C ASP A 551 -5.88 1.58 -19.78
N ASN A 552 -7.04 1.67 -19.10
CA ASN A 552 -7.74 2.94 -18.91
C ASN A 552 -6.98 3.91 -18.01
N GLN A 553 -6.21 3.43 -17.03
CA GLN A 553 -5.36 4.27 -16.20
C GLN A 553 -4.19 4.86 -17.00
N LEU A 554 -3.52 4.06 -17.82
CA LEU A 554 -2.45 4.53 -18.70
C LEU A 554 -2.98 5.62 -19.63
N ARG A 555 -4.10 5.34 -20.30
CA ARG A 555 -4.81 6.28 -21.16
C ARG A 555 -5.23 7.55 -20.43
N GLY A 556 -5.65 7.42 -19.17
CA GLY A 556 -6.08 8.52 -18.31
C GLY A 556 -4.98 9.53 -17.98
N ARG A 557 -3.71 9.22 -18.26
CA ARG A 557 -2.59 10.15 -17.99
C ARG A 557 -2.45 11.28 -19.03
N SER A 558 -3.19 11.20 -20.16
CA SER A 558 -3.21 12.21 -21.23
C SER A 558 -4.36 13.20 -21.13
#